data_AF-A0A2E7HDB1-F1
#
_entry.id   AF-A0A2E7HDB1-F1
#
_cell.length_a   1.000
_cell.length_b   1.000
_cell.length_c   1.000
_cell.angle_alpha   90.00
_cell.angle_beta   90.00
_cell.angle_gamma   90.00
#
_symmetry.space_group_name_H-M   'P 1'
#
loop_
_entity.id
_entity.type
_entity.pdbx_description
1 polymer ?
#
loop_
_entity_poly.entity_id
_entity_poly.type
_entity_poly.pdbx_seq_one_letter_code
_entity_poly.pdbx_strand_id
1 'polypeptide(L)'
;ASRMLRQVKGGIPFCVNVLHLDGFVLARSGLHSSVNYRSVTLCGAASMIEGAEEKEASLKAFLEHFVKGRWDTLRPIQPQEMKATMIVGMGIEEASAKIRTGHCEDDEEDYALNIWAGVVPIRTVIGEPEDDPKLKDGAPQPDHLKNINLG
;
A
#
# COMPACT_ATOMS: atom_id res chain seq x y z
N ALA A 1 22.80 -1.23 3.02
CA ALA A 1 22.00 -0.94 1.82
C ALA A 1 21.54 -2.25 1.18
N SER A 2 20.25 -2.37 0.87
CA SER A 2 19.64 -3.56 0.25
C SER A 2 20.30 -3.90 -1.10
N ARG A 3 20.50 -5.20 -1.37
CA ARG A 3 21.10 -5.69 -2.63
C ARG A 3 20.26 -5.30 -3.85
N MET A 4 18.93 -5.34 -3.72
CA MET A 4 18.00 -4.93 -4.76
C MET A 4 18.15 -3.43 -5.08
N LEU A 5 18.14 -2.57 -4.05
CA LEU A 5 18.25 -1.12 -4.24
C LEU A 5 19.58 -0.68 -4.88
N ARG A 6 20.68 -1.42 -4.68
CA ARG A 6 21.96 -1.12 -5.35
C ARG A 6 21.90 -1.31 -6.86
N GLN A 7 21.05 -2.22 -7.35
CA GLN A 7 20.91 -2.48 -8.78
C GLN A 7 20.11 -1.39 -9.49
N VAL A 8 19.28 -0.65 -8.75
CA VAL A 8 18.37 0.38 -9.29
C VAL A 8 19.09 1.66 -9.75
N LYS A 9 20.37 1.85 -9.38
CA LYS A 9 21.15 3.06 -9.72
C LYS A 9 21.19 3.36 -11.23
N GLY A 10 21.05 2.36 -12.09
CA GLY A 10 21.20 2.49 -13.54
C GLY A 10 19.94 2.75 -14.35
N GLY A 11 18.75 2.92 -13.75
CA GLY A 11 17.51 3.02 -14.53
C GLY A 11 17.11 1.65 -15.08
N ILE A 12 16.84 0.69 -14.19
CA ILE A 12 16.54 -0.70 -14.59
C ILE A 12 15.03 -0.90 -14.79
N PRO A 13 14.62 -1.81 -15.70
CA PRO A 13 13.24 -2.25 -15.77
C PRO A 13 12.79 -2.78 -14.40
N PHE A 14 11.64 -2.27 -13.95
CA PHE A 14 11.08 -2.55 -12.65
C PHE A 14 9.58 -2.76 -12.77
N CYS A 15 9.06 -3.64 -11.93
CA CYS A 15 7.64 -3.98 -11.90
C CYS A 15 7.16 -3.90 -10.45
N VAL A 16 6.13 -3.09 -10.20
CA VAL A 16 5.50 -2.92 -8.88
C VAL A 16 4.10 -3.52 -8.95
N ASN A 17 3.80 -4.42 -8.02
CA ASN A 17 2.47 -5.02 -7.90
C ASN A 17 1.82 -4.54 -6.60
N VAL A 18 0.60 -4.03 -6.70
CA VAL A 18 -0.23 -3.63 -5.55
C VAL A 18 -1.52 -4.44 -5.60
N LEU A 19 -1.92 -5.02 -4.47
CA LEU A 19 -3.11 -5.85 -4.33
C LEU A 19 -3.86 -5.45 -3.06
N HIS A 20 -5.15 -5.17 -3.20
CA HIS A 20 -6.11 -5.11 -2.10
C HIS A 20 -6.99 -6.35 -2.16
N LEU A 21 -7.00 -7.14 -1.09
CA LEU A 21 -7.87 -8.30 -0.94
C LEU A 21 -9.17 -7.86 -0.26
N ASP A 22 -10.29 -7.99 -0.97
CA ASP A 22 -11.59 -7.45 -0.54
C ASP A 22 -12.56 -8.55 -0.04
N GLY A 23 -12.25 -9.83 -0.25
CA GLY A 23 -12.98 -10.93 0.38
C GLY A 23 -12.77 -12.30 -0.24
N PHE A 24 -13.14 -13.36 0.48
CA PHE A 24 -13.21 -14.73 -0.06
C PHE A 24 -14.58 -14.97 -0.67
N VAL A 25 -14.61 -15.48 -1.89
CA VAL A 25 -15.84 -15.94 -2.55
C VAL A 25 -15.86 -17.45 -2.49
N LEU A 26 -16.80 -17.99 -1.73
CA LEU A 26 -16.90 -19.41 -1.43
C LEU A 26 -18.15 -19.95 -2.12
N ALA A 27 -17.93 -20.77 -3.13
CA ALA A 27 -18.97 -21.36 -3.96
C ALA A 27 -19.35 -22.75 -3.43
N ARG A 28 -20.35 -23.39 -4.05
CA ARG A 28 -20.77 -24.76 -3.69
C ARG A 28 -19.78 -25.79 -4.23
N SER A 29 -19.14 -25.47 -5.35
CA SER A 29 -18.02 -26.21 -5.92
C SER A 29 -16.67 -25.52 -5.65
N GLY A 30 -15.63 -26.31 -5.37
CA GLY A 30 -14.28 -25.79 -5.16
C GLY A 30 -13.70 -25.06 -6.37
N LEU A 31 -14.15 -25.39 -7.60
CA LEU A 31 -13.69 -24.75 -8.84
C LEU A 31 -14.33 -23.37 -9.09
N HIS A 32 -15.48 -23.09 -8.47
CA HIS A 32 -16.19 -21.80 -8.57
C HIS A 32 -15.84 -20.83 -7.43
N SER A 33 -15.05 -21.29 -6.46
CA SER A 33 -14.54 -20.45 -5.37
C SER A 33 -13.41 -19.55 -5.84
N SER A 34 -13.33 -18.34 -5.30
CA SER A 34 -12.40 -17.30 -5.73
C SER A 34 -12.19 -16.24 -4.64
N VAL A 35 -11.66 -15.08 -5.01
CA VAL A 35 -11.51 -13.91 -4.14
C VAL A 35 -11.99 -12.64 -4.83
N ASN A 36 -12.57 -11.71 -4.07
CA ASN A 36 -12.77 -10.34 -4.51
C ASN A 36 -11.50 -9.55 -4.21
N TYR A 37 -11.04 -8.76 -5.17
CA TYR A 37 -9.79 -8.03 -5.07
C TYR A 37 -9.70 -6.89 -6.09
N ARG A 38 -8.79 -5.95 -5.82
CA ARG A 38 -8.32 -4.92 -6.75
C ARG A 38 -6.81 -5.04 -6.84
N SER A 39 -6.25 -5.17 -8.04
CA SER A 39 -4.80 -5.22 -8.23
C SER A 39 -4.35 -4.34 -9.39
N VAL A 40 -3.14 -3.83 -9.29
CA VAL A 40 -2.45 -3.17 -10.40
C VAL A 40 -1.00 -3.65 -10.47
N THR A 41 -0.55 -3.90 -11.70
CA THR A 41 0.84 -4.16 -12.07
C THR A 41 1.33 -2.94 -12.83
N LEU A 42 2.38 -2.29 -12.32
CA LEU A 42 3.00 -1.10 -12.89
C LEU A 42 4.40 -1.44 -13.38
N CYS A 43 4.70 -1.14 -14.63
CA CYS A 43 6.02 -1.36 -15.23
C CYS A 43 6.64 -0.03 -15.65
N GLY A 44 7.97 0.07 -15.51
CA GLY A 44 8.75 1.20 -16.02
C GLY A 44 10.20 1.12 -15.57
N ALA A 45 10.96 2.19 -15.79
CA ALA A 45 12.33 2.29 -15.31
C ALA A 45 12.41 2.92 -13.91
N ALA A 46 13.02 2.20 -12.97
CA ALA A 46 13.30 2.72 -11.63
C ALA A 46 14.74 3.25 -11.54
N SER A 47 14.91 4.42 -10.90
CA SER A 47 16.20 5.07 -10.68
C SER A 47 16.29 5.64 -9.27
N MET A 48 17.52 5.88 -8.81
CA MET A 48 17.72 6.57 -7.53
C MET A 48 17.47 8.07 -7.70
N ILE A 49 16.79 8.65 -6.73
CA ILE A 49 16.67 10.10 -6.60
C ILE A 49 17.95 10.62 -5.94
N GLU A 50 18.65 11.50 -6.65
CA GLU A 50 19.90 12.13 -6.21
C GLU A 50 19.66 13.58 -5.77
N GLY A 51 20.65 14.21 -5.12
CA GLY A 51 20.50 15.55 -4.57
C GLY A 51 19.77 15.58 -3.22
N ALA A 52 20.14 16.53 -2.35
CA ALA A 52 19.56 16.62 -1.02
C ALA A 52 18.11 17.15 -1.05
N GLU A 53 17.87 18.20 -1.85
CA GLU A 53 16.57 18.88 -1.95
C GLU A 53 15.50 17.98 -2.56
N GLU A 54 15.82 17.29 -3.66
CA GLU A 54 14.88 16.39 -4.33
C GLU A 54 14.53 15.18 -3.46
N LYS A 55 15.51 14.64 -2.73
CA LYS A 55 15.26 13.59 -1.74
C LYS A 55 14.35 14.05 -0.62
N GLU A 56 14.58 15.25 -0.08
CA GLU A 56 13.74 15.81 0.97
C GLU A 56 12.31 16.04 0.48
N ALA A 57 12.15 16.63 -0.70
CA ALA A 57 10.85 16.82 -1.34
C ALA A 57 10.13 15.48 -1.57
N SER A 58 10.86 14.45 -1.98
CA SER A 58 10.32 13.10 -2.20
C SER A 58 9.88 12.43 -0.89
N LEU A 59 10.67 12.54 0.19
CA LEU A 59 10.26 12.04 1.51
C LEU A 59 9.05 12.79 2.05
N LYS A 60 9.02 14.11 1.86
CA LYS A 60 7.87 14.93 2.22
C LYS A 60 6.63 14.46 1.48
N ALA A 61 6.68 14.36 0.16
CA ALA A 61 5.57 13.90 -0.65
C ALA A 61 5.11 12.49 -0.25
N PHE A 62 6.05 11.57 0.01
CA PHE A 62 5.76 10.23 0.49
C PHE A 62 5.00 10.26 1.82
N LEU A 63 5.49 11.00 2.81
CA LEU A 63 4.85 11.05 4.13
C LEU A 63 3.48 11.74 4.09
N GLU A 64 3.37 12.84 3.36
CA GLU A 64 2.13 13.60 3.17
C GLU A 64 1.06 12.82 2.40
N HIS A 65 1.45 11.80 1.63
CA HIS A 65 0.51 10.90 0.96
C HIS A 65 -0.23 10.00 1.94
N PHE A 66 0.46 9.46 2.96
CA PHE A 66 -0.15 8.55 3.95
C PHE A 66 -0.74 9.29 5.14
N VAL A 67 -0.07 10.34 5.61
CA VAL A 67 -0.44 11.08 6.81
C VAL A 67 -0.33 12.58 6.52
N LYS A 68 -1.34 13.12 5.85
CA LYS A 68 -1.39 14.53 5.47
C LYS A 68 -1.24 15.45 6.68
N GLY A 69 -0.32 16.41 6.60
CA GLY A 69 0.03 17.34 7.67
C GLY A 69 1.08 16.81 8.65
N ARG A 70 1.58 15.58 8.47
CA ARG A 70 2.56 14.99 9.38
C ARG A 70 3.91 15.69 9.30
N TRP A 71 4.36 16.03 8.09
CA TRP A 71 5.71 16.52 7.85
C TRP A 71 6.04 17.73 8.71
N ASP A 72 5.12 18.70 8.75
CA ASP A 72 5.32 19.98 9.45
C ASP A 72 5.25 19.84 10.98
N THR A 73 4.88 18.68 11.51
CA THR A 73 4.89 18.38 12.96
C THR A 73 6.16 17.68 13.44
N LEU A 74 7.03 17.26 12.51
CA LEU A 74 8.27 16.56 12.81
C LEU A 74 9.42 17.55 13.01
N ARG A 75 10.45 17.12 13.73
CA ARG A 75 11.72 17.85 13.71
C ARG A 75 12.32 17.88 12.29
N PRO A 76 13.13 18.89 11.95
CA PRO A 76 13.86 18.91 10.69
C PRO A 76 14.73 17.66 10.50
N ILE A 77 14.89 17.25 9.24
CA ILE A 77 15.77 16.15 8.86
C ILE A 77 17.22 16.56 9.10
N GLN A 78 18.00 15.65 9.70
CA GLN A 78 19.42 15.83 9.89
C GLN A 78 20.21 15.37 8.65
N PRO A 79 21.34 16.02 8.32
CA PRO A 79 22.13 15.66 7.15
C PRO A 79 22.57 14.19 7.11
N GLN A 80 22.82 13.58 8.28
CA GLN A 80 23.22 12.18 8.37
C GLN A 80 22.09 11.22 7.98
N GLU A 81 20.85 11.55 8.32
CA GLU A 81 19.66 10.77 7.94
C GLU A 81 19.46 10.79 6.43
N MET A 82 19.65 11.96 5.81
CA MET A 82 19.56 12.10 4.37
C MET A 82 20.65 11.30 3.62
N LYS A 83 21.88 11.29 4.16
CA LYS A 83 22.98 10.48 3.61
C LYS A 83 22.74 8.98 3.74
N ALA A 84 22.11 8.55 4.83
CA ALA A 84 21.82 7.14 5.09
C ALA A 84 20.63 6.60 4.29
N THR A 85 19.79 7.49 3.74
CA THR A 85 18.53 7.13 3.08
C THR A 85 18.69 7.09 1.55
N MET A 86 18.29 5.97 0.96
CA MET A 86 18.14 5.80 -0.48
C MET A 86 16.67 5.95 -0.85
N ILE A 87 16.38 6.78 -1.85
CA ILE A 87 15.02 6.97 -2.38
C ILE A 87 15.06 6.56 -3.84
N VAL A 88 14.04 5.81 -4.24
CA VAL A 88 13.88 5.32 -5.61
C VAL A 88 12.60 5.90 -6.17
N GLY A 89 12.70 6.51 -7.35
CA GLY A 89 11.57 6.88 -8.16
C GLY A 89 11.40 5.88 -9.30
N MET A 90 10.16 5.66 -9.73
CA MET A 90 9.87 4.89 -10.93
C MET A 90 8.82 5.66 -11.73
N GLY A 91 9.17 6.03 -12.97
CA GLY A 91 8.18 6.49 -13.92
C GLY A 91 7.28 5.31 -14.29
N ILE A 92 5.96 5.50 -14.24
CA ILE A 92 5.02 4.47 -14.72
C ILE A 92 4.92 4.62 -16.23
N GLU A 93 5.40 3.61 -16.96
CA GLU A 93 5.35 3.57 -18.43
C GLU A 93 4.17 2.73 -18.91
N GLU A 94 3.89 1.63 -18.21
CA GLU A 94 2.76 0.74 -18.48
C GLU A 94 2.06 0.36 -17.17
N ALA A 95 0.74 0.22 -17.23
CA ALA A 95 -0.07 -0.23 -16.11
C ALA A 95 -1.15 -1.20 -16.57
N SER A 96 -1.33 -2.29 -15.83
CA SER A 96 -2.42 -3.25 -16.03
C SER A 96 -3.16 -3.44 -14.70
N ALA A 97 -4.48 -3.26 -14.71
CA ALA A 97 -5.31 -3.37 -13.53
C ALA A 97 -6.35 -4.49 -13.70
N LYS A 98 -6.67 -5.16 -12.60
CA LYS A 98 -7.72 -6.19 -12.55
C LYS A 98 -8.54 -6.03 -11.28
N ILE A 99 -9.86 -6.10 -11.45
CA ILE A 99 -10.83 -6.01 -10.36
C ILE A 99 -11.73 -7.23 -10.45
N ARG A 100 -11.97 -7.88 -9.32
CA ARG A 100 -13.03 -8.89 -9.18
C ARG A 100 -13.90 -8.52 -7.98
N THR A 101 -15.20 -8.45 -8.22
CA THR A 101 -16.24 -8.18 -7.22
C THR A 101 -17.42 -9.13 -7.45
N GLY A 102 -18.30 -9.27 -6.46
CA GLY A 102 -19.52 -10.06 -6.57
C GLY A 102 -19.44 -11.41 -5.86
N HIS A 103 -20.43 -12.26 -6.15
CA HIS A 103 -20.62 -13.57 -5.53
C HIS A 103 -19.96 -14.70 -6.33
N CYS A 104 -20.18 -15.95 -5.93
CA CYS A 104 -19.87 -17.10 -6.74
C CYS A 104 -20.89 -17.20 -7.90
N GLU A 105 -20.45 -17.79 -9.00
CA GLU A 105 -21.30 -18.21 -10.11
C GLU A 105 -21.18 -19.74 -10.16
N ASP A 106 -22.10 -20.42 -9.47
CA ASP A 106 -22.17 -21.89 -9.48
C ASP A 106 -22.89 -22.39 -10.75
N ASP A 107 -22.66 -23.65 -11.10
CA ASP A 107 -23.42 -24.32 -12.17
C ASP A 107 -24.89 -24.51 -11.75
N GLU A 108 -25.81 -24.58 -12.71
CA GLU A 108 -27.27 -24.61 -12.43
C GLU A 108 -27.68 -25.76 -11.49
N GLU A 109 -27.07 -26.93 -11.66
CA GLU A 109 -27.33 -28.12 -10.83
C GLU A 109 -26.85 -27.96 -9.37
N ASP A 110 -25.80 -27.17 -9.14
CA ASP A 110 -25.22 -26.97 -7.82
C ASP A 110 -26.14 -26.16 -6.91
N TYR A 111 -27.02 -25.31 -7.45
CA TYR A 111 -27.96 -24.53 -6.63
C TYR A 111 -28.95 -25.39 -5.84
N ALA A 112 -29.19 -26.63 -6.26
CA ALA A 112 -30.02 -27.58 -5.51
C ALA A 112 -29.30 -28.22 -4.32
N LEU A 113 -27.96 -28.13 -4.26
CA LEU A 113 -27.15 -28.71 -3.18
C LEU A 113 -27.32 -27.90 -1.89
N ASN A 114 -27.44 -28.61 -0.77
CA ASN A 114 -27.49 -28.03 0.57
C ASN A 114 -26.08 -27.66 1.08
N ILE A 115 -25.37 -26.83 0.32
CA ILE A 115 -24.03 -26.32 0.62
C ILE A 115 -24.11 -24.80 0.71
N TRP A 116 -23.54 -24.24 1.78
CA TRP A 116 -23.47 -22.79 1.93
C TRP A 116 -22.51 -22.19 0.89
N ALA A 117 -22.96 -21.09 0.27
CA ALA A 117 -22.14 -20.29 -0.63
C ALA A 117 -22.35 -18.80 -0.35
N GLY A 118 -21.30 -18.02 -0.51
CA GLY A 118 -21.33 -16.61 -0.17
C GLY A 118 -19.97 -15.93 -0.25
N VAL A 119 -19.92 -14.72 0.29
CA VAL A 119 -18.70 -13.93 0.36
C VAL A 119 -18.36 -13.68 1.82
N VAL A 120 -17.10 -13.88 2.20
CA VAL A 120 -16.53 -13.43 3.47
C VAL A 120 -15.74 -12.16 3.20
N PRO A 121 -16.28 -10.97 3.47
CA PRO A 121 -15.62 -9.71 3.16
C PRO A 121 -14.35 -9.52 4.00
N ILE A 122 -13.32 -8.95 3.40
CA ILE A 122 -12.10 -8.51 4.08
C ILE A 122 -12.07 -7.00 4.04
N ARG A 123 -11.76 -6.38 5.17
CA ARG A 123 -11.65 -4.92 5.31
C ARG A 123 -10.36 -4.58 6.03
N THR A 124 -9.66 -3.60 5.50
CA THR A 124 -8.56 -2.92 6.20
C THR A 124 -9.17 -1.79 7.02
N VAL A 125 -8.82 -1.72 8.30
CA VAL A 125 -9.30 -0.69 9.22
C VAL A 125 -8.10 -0.03 9.88
N ILE A 126 -8.08 1.30 9.88
CA ILE A 126 -7.12 2.08 10.65
C ILE A 126 -7.64 2.14 12.09
N GLY A 127 -6.83 1.67 13.05
CA GLY A 127 -7.17 1.70 14.46
C GLY A 127 -6.99 3.09 15.08
N GLU A 128 -7.39 3.20 16.35
CA GLU A 128 -7.12 4.42 17.14
C GLU A 128 -5.61 4.60 17.37
N PRO A 129 -5.10 5.84 17.43
CA PRO A 129 -3.70 6.07 17.72
C PRO A 129 -3.31 5.59 19.12
N GLU A 130 -2.28 4.77 19.20
CA GLU A 130 -1.67 4.32 20.46
C GLU A 130 -0.43 5.17 20.77
N ASP A 131 -0.34 5.68 21.99
CA ASP A 131 0.78 6.50 22.42
C ASP A 131 2.05 5.66 22.63
N ASP A 132 3.21 6.22 22.25
CA ASP A 132 4.52 5.65 22.60
C ASP A 132 4.65 5.60 24.14
N PRO A 133 5.05 4.48 24.76
CA PRO A 133 5.34 4.41 26.20
C PRO A 133 6.38 5.42 26.69
N LYS A 134 7.18 6.02 25.79
CA LYS A 134 8.14 7.09 26.07
C LYS A 134 7.65 8.48 25.66
N LEU A 135 6.39 8.60 25.25
CA LEU A 135 5.78 9.89 24.95
C LEU A 135 5.85 10.77 26.20
N LYS A 136 6.33 11.99 26.04
CA LYS A 136 6.40 12.95 27.14
C LYS A 136 4.98 13.25 27.64
N ASP A 137 4.79 13.22 28.95
CA ASP A 137 3.52 13.59 29.58
C ASP A 137 2.97 14.92 29.05
N GLY A 138 1.71 14.91 28.65
CA GLY A 138 0.99 16.07 28.13
C GLY A 138 1.30 16.45 26.67
N ALA A 139 2.10 15.66 25.94
CA ALA A 139 2.24 15.84 24.50
C ALA A 139 0.92 15.49 23.79
N PRO A 140 0.31 16.42 23.02
CA PRO A 140 -0.99 16.16 22.40
C PRO A 140 -0.83 15.26 21.17
N GLN A 141 -1.82 14.40 20.94
CA GLN A 141 -1.97 13.74 19.64
C GLN A 141 -2.32 14.78 18.56
N PRO A 142 -1.66 14.77 17.39
CA PRO A 142 -1.99 15.71 16.32
C PRO A 142 -3.39 15.47 15.73
N ASP A 143 -4.16 16.54 15.53
CA ASP A 143 -5.50 16.47 14.93
C ASP A 143 -5.53 15.82 13.53
N HIS A 144 -4.41 15.86 12.81
CA HIS A 144 -4.33 15.34 11.45
C HIS A 144 -4.32 13.81 11.38
N LEU A 145 -4.16 13.10 12.50
CA LEU A 145 -4.20 11.64 12.55
C LEU A 145 -5.56 11.08 12.08
N LYS A 146 -6.65 11.83 12.29
CA LYS A 146 -8.00 11.46 11.80
C LYS A 146 -8.11 11.43 10.27
N ASN A 147 -7.13 11.98 9.56
CA ASN A 147 -7.11 12.03 8.10
C ASN A 147 -6.33 10.86 7.49
N ILE A 148 -5.79 9.94 8.30
CA ILE A 148 -5.12 8.75 7.80
C ILE A 148 -6.15 7.88 7.09
N ASN A 149 -5.87 7.54 5.83
CA ASN A 149 -6.72 6.68 5.03
C ASN A 149 -5.85 5.68 4.24
N LEU A 150 -6.31 4.43 4.17
CA LEU A 150 -5.67 3.37 3.42
C LEU A 150 -6.76 2.44 2.85
N GLY A 151 -6.89 2.40 1.53
CA GLY A 151 -7.86 1.52 0.84
C GLY A 151 -8.84 2.26 -0.07
#